data_AF-A0AAU9AY62-F1
#
_entry.id   AF-A0AAU9AY62-F1
#
_cell.length_a   1.000
_cell.length_b   1.000
_cell.length_c   1.000
_cell.angle_alpha   90.00
_cell.angle_beta   90.00
_cell.angle_gamma   90.00
#
_symmetry.space_group_name_H-M   'P 1'
#
loop_
_entity.id
_entity.type
_entity.pdbx_description
1 polymer ?
#
loop_
_entity_poly.entity_id
_entity_poly.type
_entity_poly.pdbx_seq_one_letter_code
_entity_poly.pdbx_strand_id
1 'polypeptide(L)'
;MHRIAILALSLAFAAAAPSASAVDAPAARSNAVETVGVYSNVRISHSEDPHAYGYDVELYRQNGALFGLFYSSQGMVGDTPRGRLQDVRFDAASGKLSFRAKLTVGREYSKDSGDDGRPSRDLFEFDGLLSAKTLSGALLHRNGYRPQEVDEREMVTLKLDPQRTRDARELAPASRAAWEAEPVPNGPEW
;
A
#
# COMPACT_ATOMS: atom_id res chain seq x y z
N MET A 1 -15.13 -43.59 -84.10
CA MET A 1 -14.89 -44.17 -82.76
C MET A 1 -14.07 -43.16 -81.96
N HIS A 2 -14.63 -42.66 -80.87
CA HIS A 2 -14.08 -41.59 -80.04
C HIS A 2 -12.98 -42.10 -79.11
N ARG A 3 -11.86 -41.36 -78.98
CA ARG A 3 -10.97 -41.46 -77.82
C ARG A 3 -10.55 -40.07 -77.36
N ILE A 4 -11.09 -39.73 -76.20
CA ILE A 4 -10.79 -38.58 -75.33
C ILE A 4 -9.47 -38.88 -74.61
N ALA A 5 -8.57 -37.90 -74.51
CA ALA A 5 -7.42 -37.94 -73.61
C ALA A 5 -7.36 -36.64 -72.80
N ILE A 6 -7.18 -36.83 -71.50
CA ILE A 6 -7.48 -35.91 -70.40
C ILE A 6 -6.27 -34.99 -70.14
N LEU A 7 -6.55 -33.69 -69.98
CA LEU A 7 -5.58 -32.68 -69.54
C LEU A 7 -5.39 -32.81 -68.02
N ALA A 8 -4.18 -33.14 -67.57
CA ALA A 8 -3.85 -33.19 -66.15
C ALA A 8 -3.57 -31.77 -65.64
N LEU A 9 -4.42 -31.29 -64.71
CA LEU A 9 -4.29 -30.02 -64.02
C LEU A 9 -3.53 -30.25 -62.70
N SER A 10 -2.29 -29.77 -62.61
CA SER A 10 -1.49 -29.84 -61.39
C SER A 10 -1.85 -28.69 -60.45
N LEU A 11 -2.46 -28.99 -59.30
CA LEU A 11 -2.61 -28.04 -58.20
C LEU A 11 -1.31 -27.93 -57.41
N ALA A 12 -0.73 -26.73 -57.34
CA ALA A 12 0.34 -26.40 -56.40
C ALA A 12 -0.28 -25.97 -55.06
N PHE A 13 -0.02 -26.72 -53.99
CA PHE A 13 -0.38 -26.36 -52.63
C PHE A 13 0.70 -25.41 -52.07
N ALA A 14 0.35 -24.14 -51.86
CA ALA A 14 1.21 -23.19 -51.16
C ALA A 14 1.06 -23.41 -49.64
N ALA A 15 2.11 -23.93 -48.99
CA ALA A 15 2.17 -24.04 -47.54
C ALA A 15 2.41 -22.65 -46.93
N ALA A 16 1.40 -22.10 -46.25
CA ALA A 16 1.55 -20.91 -45.41
C ALA A 16 2.31 -21.30 -44.12
N ALA A 17 3.47 -20.70 -43.90
CA ALA A 17 4.21 -20.85 -42.66
C ALA A 17 3.48 -20.15 -41.50
N PRO A 18 3.43 -20.74 -40.29
CA PRO A 18 2.83 -20.10 -39.14
C PRO A 18 3.70 -18.93 -38.67
N SER A 19 3.12 -17.74 -38.61
CA SER A 19 3.70 -16.58 -37.94
C SER A 19 3.94 -16.92 -36.47
N ALA A 20 5.21 -16.98 -36.07
CA ALA A 20 5.58 -17.15 -34.68
C ALA A 20 5.07 -15.95 -33.87
N SER A 21 4.14 -16.22 -32.95
CA SER A 21 3.69 -15.25 -31.96
C SER A 21 4.89 -14.75 -31.16
N ALA A 22 5.10 -13.43 -31.15
CA ALA A 22 6.05 -12.78 -30.27
C ALA A 22 5.69 -13.14 -28.82
N VAL A 23 6.60 -13.82 -28.15
CA VAL A 23 6.51 -14.10 -26.72
C VAL A 23 6.62 -12.75 -26.02
N ASP A 24 5.58 -12.37 -25.27
CA ASP A 24 5.57 -11.18 -24.42
C ASP A 24 6.78 -11.23 -23.48
N ALA A 25 7.77 -10.39 -23.73
CA ALA A 25 8.86 -10.19 -22.79
C ALA A 25 8.27 -9.56 -21.52
N PRO A 26 8.61 -10.05 -20.31
CA PRO A 26 8.13 -9.43 -19.09
C PRO A 26 8.60 -7.96 -19.09
N ALA A 27 7.64 -7.05 -18.99
CA ALA A 27 7.89 -5.61 -18.92
C ALA A 27 9.05 -5.34 -17.96
N ALA A 28 10.11 -4.68 -18.45
CA ALA A 28 11.29 -4.36 -17.68
C ALA A 28 10.86 -3.65 -16.38
N ARG A 29 11.11 -4.29 -15.23
CA ARG A 29 10.79 -3.70 -13.93
C ARG A 29 11.62 -2.42 -13.80
N SER A 30 10.94 -1.28 -13.75
CA SER A 30 11.58 -0.02 -13.42
C SER A 30 12.25 -0.15 -12.05
N ASN A 31 13.57 0.07 -12.00
CA ASN A 31 14.30 0.17 -10.74
C ASN A 31 13.99 1.47 -10.00
N ALA A 32 13.28 2.43 -10.61
CA ALA A 32 12.88 3.66 -9.95
C ALA A 32 11.73 3.42 -8.97
N VAL A 33 11.69 4.22 -7.91
CA VAL A 33 10.56 4.25 -6.98
C VAL A 33 9.38 4.97 -7.66
N GLU A 34 8.22 4.30 -7.68
CA GLU A 34 6.94 4.84 -8.11
C GLU A 34 6.15 5.30 -6.88
N THR A 35 5.69 6.55 -6.85
CA THR A 35 4.69 7.00 -5.87
C THR A 35 3.32 6.50 -6.29
N VAL A 36 2.79 5.54 -5.52
CA VAL A 36 1.47 4.94 -5.75
C VAL A 36 0.36 5.89 -5.34
N GLY A 37 0.51 6.54 -4.18
CA GLY A 37 -0.44 7.54 -3.71
C GLY A 37 -0.36 7.81 -2.22
N VAL A 38 -0.90 8.96 -1.83
CA VAL A 38 -1.26 9.28 -0.45
C VAL A 38 -2.77 9.14 -0.32
N TYR A 39 -3.23 8.28 0.58
CA TYR A 39 -4.64 8.00 0.84
C TYR A 39 -4.99 8.48 2.23
N SER A 40 -6.10 9.21 2.38
CA SER A 40 -6.51 9.83 3.64
C SER A 40 -8.02 9.73 3.89
N ASN A 41 -8.40 9.55 5.15
CA ASN A 41 -9.74 9.91 5.64
C ASN A 41 -9.69 10.93 6.78
N VAL A 42 -8.55 11.61 6.97
CA VAL A 42 -8.34 12.56 8.05
C VAL A 42 -9.32 13.73 7.95
N ARG A 43 -9.91 14.08 9.09
CA ARG A 43 -10.78 15.23 9.28
C ARG A 43 -10.15 16.16 10.29
N ILE A 44 -10.16 17.46 10.00
CA ILE A 44 -9.62 18.50 10.87
C ILE A 44 -10.79 19.34 11.42
N SER A 45 -10.83 19.55 12.74
CA SER A 45 -11.76 20.49 13.36
C SER A 45 -11.29 21.93 13.10
N HIS A 46 -12.24 22.81 12.77
CA HIS A 46 -11.96 24.22 12.49
C HIS A 46 -12.24 25.08 13.72
N SER A 47 -11.59 24.76 14.83
CA SER A 47 -11.70 25.43 16.14
C SER A 47 -10.43 26.23 16.47
N GLU A 48 -10.47 27.06 17.52
CA GLU A 48 -9.27 27.72 18.07
C GLU A 48 -8.19 26.71 18.51
N ASP A 49 -8.62 25.50 18.88
CA ASP A 49 -7.78 24.34 19.15
C ASP A 49 -8.09 23.23 18.12
N PRO A 50 -7.43 23.25 16.94
CA PRO A 50 -7.76 22.34 15.85
C PRO A 50 -7.25 20.92 16.14
N HIS A 51 -8.12 19.94 15.94
CA HIS A 51 -7.85 18.53 16.13
C HIS A 51 -7.97 17.76 14.81
N ALA A 52 -7.08 16.80 14.59
CA ALA A 52 -7.13 15.88 13.47
C ALA A 52 -7.54 14.47 13.93
N TYR A 53 -8.44 13.85 13.19
CA TYR A 53 -8.93 12.49 13.43
C TYR A 53 -8.94 11.67 12.14
N GLY A 54 -8.40 10.46 12.18
CA GLY A 54 -8.40 9.52 11.06
C GLY A 54 -7.00 9.01 10.73
N TYR A 55 -6.85 8.48 9.53
CA TYR A 55 -5.65 7.77 9.09
C TYR A 55 -5.18 8.26 7.73
N ASP A 56 -3.86 8.22 7.55
CA ASP A 56 -3.23 8.35 6.25
C ASP A 56 -2.33 7.16 5.94
N VAL A 57 -2.26 6.81 4.66
CA VAL A 57 -1.34 5.81 4.13
C VAL A 57 -0.64 6.39 2.91
N GLU A 58 0.67 6.48 3.00
CA GLU A 58 1.56 6.92 1.93
C GLU A 58 2.24 5.68 1.34
N LEU A 59 2.06 5.45 0.04
CA LEU A 59 2.51 4.23 -0.64
C LEU A 59 3.47 4.53 -1.78
N TYR A 60 4.53 3.73 -1.80
CA TYR A 60 5.53 3.65 -2.85
C TYR A 60 5.64 2.22 -3.38
N ARG A 61 6.14 2.09 -4.60
CA ARG A 61 6.44 0.81 -5.24
C ARG A 61 7.84 0.82 -5.82
N GLN A 62 8.58 -0.26 -5.59
CA GLN A 62 9.83 -0.52 -6.29
C GLN A 62 9.92 -2.02 -6.58
N ASN A 63 10.24 -2.39 -7.82
CA ASN A 63 10.38 -3.80 -8.23
C ASN A 63 9.15 -4.68 -7.89
N GLY A 64 7.94 -4.08 -7.91
CA GLY A 64 6.68 -4.77 -7.58
C GLY A 64 6.37 -4.87 -6.08
N ALA A 65 7.31 -4.52 -5.19
CA ALA A 65 7.07 -4.48 -3.76
C ALA A 65 6.50 -3.12 -3.33
N LEU A 66 5.43 -3.14 -2.52
CA LEU A 66 4.90 -1.96 -1.87
C LEU A 66 5.60 -1.70 -0.53
N PHE A 67 5.79 -0.42 -0.21
CA PHE A 67 6.33 0.06 1.05
C PHE A 67 5.82 1.49 1.32
N GLY A 68 6.02 2.01 2.53
CA GLY A 68 5.60 3.37 2.85
C GLY A 68 5.26 3.57 4.33
N LEU A 69 4.42 4.56 4.61
CA LEU A 69 4.12 5.02 5.96
C LEU A 69 2.62 4.94 6.27
N PHE A 70 2.30 4.58 7.52
CA PHE A 70 0.98 4.70 8.11
C PHE A 70 1.00 5.81 9.16
N TYR A 71 -0.02 6.66 9.16
CA TYR A 71 -0.21 7.74 10.11
C TYR A 71 -1.53 7.56 10.84
N SER A 72 -1.54 7.84 12.14
CA SER A 72 -2.77 7.88 12.95
C SER A 72 -2.92 9.25 13.60
N SER A 73 -3.95 9.99 13.20
CA SER A 73 -4.31 11.28 13.77
C SER A 73 -5.37 11.07 14.85
N GLN A 74 -5.04 11.41 16.09
CA GLN A 74 -5.93 11.29 17.25
C GLN A 74 -5.64 12.40 18.27
N GLY A 75 -5.86 13.66 17.89
CA GLY A 75 -5.59 14.77 18.81
C GLY A 75 -5.35 16.09 18.12
N MET A 76 -4.67 17.01 18.81
CA MET A 76 -4.27 18.31 18.25
C MET A 76 -3.51 18.12 16.94
N VAL A 77 -3.74 19.02 15.98
CA VAL A 77 -2.95 19.06 14.74
C VAL A 77 -1.49 19.34 15.09
N GLY A 78 -0.57 18.59 14.47
CA GLY A 78 0.87 18.73 14.72
C GLY A 78 1.65 17.55 14.14
N ASP A 79 2.69 17.13 14.86
CA ASP A 79 3.51 15.97 14.49
C ASP A 79 2.72 14.66 14.68
N THR A 80 1.91 14.33 13.67
CA THR A 80 1.08 13.12 13.66
C THR A 80 1.96 11.87 13.80
N PRO A 81 1.66 10.98 14.77
CA PRO A 81 2.33 9.69 14.92
C PRO A 81 2.32 8.89 13.63
N ARG A 82 3.50 8.36 13.26
CA ARG A 82 3.69 7.58 12.04
C ARG A 82 4.61 6.40 12.25
N GLY A 83 4.41 5.36 11.45
CA GLY A 83 5.24 4.16 11.44
C GLY A 83 5.38 3.60 10.04
N ARG A 84 6.46 2.86 9.82
CA ARG A 84 6.67 2.12 8.57
C ARG A 84 5.65 1.00 8.42
N LEU A 85 5.23 0.78 7.18
CA LEU A 85 4.48 -0.43 6.84
C LEU A 85 5.40 -1.65 6.97
N GLN A 86 4.93 -2.64 7.72
CA GLN A 86 5.56 -3.92 7.99
C GLN A 86 4.72 -5.05 7.40
N ASP A 87 5.34 -6.21 7.15
CA ASP A 87 4.66 -7.41 6.65
C ASP A 87 3.76 -7.15 5.43
N VAL A 88 4.16 -6.22 4.54
CA VAL A 88 3.34 -5.76 3.41
C VAL A 88 3.15 -6.88 2.40
N ARG A 89 1.89 -7.22 2.10
CA ARG A 89 1.51 -8.20 1.09
C ARG A 89 0.56 -7.55 0.10
N PHE A 90 0.91 -7.59 -1.18
CA PHE A 90 0.10 -7.03 -2.24
C PHE A 90 -0.08 -8.04 -3.37
N ASP A 91 -1.33 -8.29 -3.74
CA ASP A 91 -1.69 -9.04 -4.94
C ASP A 91 -2.18 -8.05 -6.00
N ALA A 92 -1.36 -7.87 -7.04
CA ALA A 92 -1.65 -6.94 -8.12
C ALA A 92 -2.87 -7.35 -8.97
N ALA A 93 -3.23 -8.64 -9.01
CA ALA A 93 -4.36 -9.12 -9.80
C ALA A 93 -5.69 -8.79 -9.13
N SER A 94 -5.78 -8.98 -7.81
CA SER A 94 -7.00 -8.70 -7.04
C SER A 94 -7.03 -7.30 -6.42
N GLY A 95 -5.90 -6.60 -6.38
CA GLY A 95 -5.72 -5.35 -5.63
C GLY A 95 -5.69 -5.55 -4.12
N LYS A 96 -5.65 -6.80 -3.63
CA LYS A 96 -5.62 -7.09 -2.19
C LYS A 96 -4.33 -6.60 -1.57
N LEU A 97 -4.45 -5.81 -0.51
CA LEU A 97 -3.34 -5.26 0.27
C LEU A 97 -3.55 -5.60 1.75
N SER A 98 -2.50 -6.09 2.40
CA SER A 98 -2.41 -6.12 3.85
C SER A 98 -1.06 -5.62 4.33
N PHE A 99 -1.04 -5.03 5.52
CA PHE A 99 0.16 -4.54 6.19
C PHE A 99 -0.06 -4.43 7.69
N ARG A 100 1.04 -4.19 8.40
CA ARG A 100 1.08 -3.80 9.81
C ARG A 100 1.81 -2.49 10.00
N ALA A 101 1.52 -1.77 11.07
CA ALA A 101 2.32 -0.62 11.48
C ALA A 101 2.35 -0.53 13.02
N LYS A 102 3.54 -0.27 13.56
CA LYS A 102 3.75 -0.03 14.99
C LYS A 102 3.89 1.45 15.24
N LEU A 103 3.08 2.01 16.13
CA LEU A 103 3.10 3.41 16.51
C LEU A 103 3.16 3.56 18.04
N THR A 104 3.53 4.75 18.50
CA THR A 104 3.15 5.27 19.82
C THR A 104 2.26 6.46 19.53
N VAL A 105 0.95 6.31 19.71
CA VAL A 105 -0.01 7.40 19.46
C VAL A 105 -0.18 8.33 20.67
N GLY A 106 0.25 7.91 21.86
CA GLY A 106 0.13 8.72 23.06
C GLY A 106 0.75 8.09 24.30
N ARG A 107 0.18 8.42 25.47
CA ARG A 107 0.51 7.80 26.76
C ARG A 107 -0.68 6.99 27.23
N GLU A 108 -0.42 5.76 27.70
CA GLU A 108 -1.42 4.95 28.38
C GLU A 108 -1.26 5.02 29.90
N TYR A 109 -2.39 5.19 30.58
CA TYR A 109 -2.50 5.21 32.02
C TYR A 109 -3.28 3.99 32.49
N SER A 110 -2.65 3.20 33.34
CA SER A 110 -3.18 1.95 33.87
C SER A 110 -2.49 1.65 35.19
N LYS A 111 -3.02 0.67 35.93
CA LYS A 111 -2.34 0.16 37.14
C LYS A 111 -0.90 -0.31 36.84
N ASP A 112 -0.66 -0.82 35.64
CA ASP A 112 0.65 -1.34 35.22
C ASP A 112 1.62 -0.24 34.79
N SER A 113 1.13 0.95 34.44
CA SER A 113 1.96 2.08 33.99
C SER A 113 2.15 3.17 35.04
N GLY A 114 1.40 3.12 36.16
CA GLY A 114 1.51 4.07 37.26
C GLY A 114 1.01 5.47 36.92
N ASP A 115 1.20 6.40 37.85
CA ASP A 115 0.67 7.78 37.75
C ASP A 115 1.36 8.58 36.63
N ASP A 116 2.62 8.27 36.34
CA ASP A 116 3.34 8.90 35.24
C ASP A 116 2.84 8.39 33.87
N GLY A 117 2.20 7.22 33.82
CA GLY A 117 1.85 6.54 32.57
C GLY A 117 3.09 6.13 31.76
N ARG A 118 2.86 5.47 30.62
CA ARG A 118 3.94 5.06 29.70
C ARG A 118 3.56 5.32 28.24
N PRO A 119 4.52 5.43 27.32
CA PRO A 119 4.23 5.47 25.89
C PRO A 119 3.35 4.28 25.49
N SER A 120 2.28 4.54 24.75
CA SER A 120 1.42 3.50 24.20
C SER A 120 2.20 2.64 23.18
N ARG A 121 1.76 1.39 23.03
CA ARG A 121 2.25 0.47 22.00
C ARG A 121 1.08 0.11 21.12
N ASP A 122 1.01 0.73 19.95
CA ASP A 122 -0.14 0.64 19.07
C ASP A 122 0.23 -0.21 17.86
N LEU A 123 -0.39 -1.37 17.73
CA LEU A 123 -0.24 -2.23 16.57
C LEU A 123 -1.47 -2.09 15.69
N PHE A 124 -1.28 -1.50 14.51
CA PHE A 124 -2.29 -1.42 13.47
C PHE A 124 -2.11 -2.56 12.48
N GLU A 125 -3.20 -3.28 12.17
CA GLU A 125 -3.23 -4.32 11.14
C GLU A 125 -4.32 -4.00 10.12
N PHE A 126 -3.95 -3.87 8.85
CA PHE A 126 -4.87 -3.61 7.75
C PHE A 126 -5.02 -4.83 6.85
N ASP A 127 -6.25 -5.16 6.46
CA ASP A 127 -6.56 -6.10 5.38
C ASP A 127 -7.69 -5.51 4.52
N GLY A 128 -7.41 -5.31 3.23
CA GLY A 128 -8.35 -4.65 2.34
C GLY A 128 -7.92 -4.61 0.89
N LEU A 129 -8.46 -3.63 0.17
CA LEU A 129 -8.26 -3.43 -1.26
C LEU A 129 -7.64 -2.07 -1.51
N LEU A 130 -6.61 -2.07 -2.35
CA LEU A 130 -5.99 -0.89 -2.93
C LEU A 130 -6.54 -0.71 -4.35
N SER A 131 -7.11 0.46 -4.62
CA SER A 131 -7.51 0.90 -5.94
C SER A 131 -6.81 2.20 -6.33
N ALA A 132 -7.01 2.63 -7.57
CA ALA A 132 -6.49 3.91 -8.05
C ALA A 132 -7.02 5.13 -7.28
N LYS A 133 -8.15 5.01 -6.57
CA LYS A 133 -8.80 6.14 -5.89
C LYS A 133 -8.99 5.95 -4.39
N THR A 134 -8.90 4.71 -3.91
CA THR A 134 -9.21 4.38 -2.52
C THR A 134 -8.30 3.31 -1.97
N LEU A 135 -8.12 3.35 -0.65
CA LEU A 135 -7.66 2.24 0.16
C LEU A 135 -8.78 1.94 1.16
N SER A 136 -9.40 0.76 1.06
CA SER A 136 -10.58 0.42 1.85
C SER A 136 -10.49 -0.99 2.40
N GLY A 137 -10.84 -1.18 3.66
CA GLY A 137 -10.69 -2.48 4.32
C GLY A 137 -10.97 -2.42 5.81
N ALA A 138 -10.65 -3.53 6.47
CA ALA A 138 -10.66 -3.59 7.92
C ALA A 138 -9.32 -3.09 8.47
N LEU A 139 -9.38 -2.22 9.46
CA LEU A 139 -8.26 -1.79 10.28
C LEU A 139 -8.51 -2.28 11.70
N LEU A 140 -7.54 -3.02 12.24
CA LEU A 140 -7.53 -3.47 13.63
C LEU A 140 -6.48 -2.66 14.38
N HIS A 141 -6.85 -2.08 15.53
CA HIS A 141 -5.93 -1.39 16.43
C HIS A 141 -5.79 -2.19 17.72
N ARG A 142 -4.59 -2.72 17.98
CA ARG A 142 -4.29 -3.51 19.16
C ARG A 142 -3.38 -2.80 20.15
N ASN A 143 -3.59 -3.09 21.43
CA ASN A 143 -2.64 -2.73 22.47
C ASN A 143 -1.48 -3.75 22.52
N GLY A 144 -0.27 -3.31 22.21
CA GLY A 144 0.95 -4.11 22.23
C GLY A 144 1.39 -4.58 23.62
N TYR A 145 0.90 -3.98 24.70
CA TYR A 145 1.10 -4.50 26.07
C TYR A 145 0.09 -5.60 26.44
N ARG A 146 -1.06 -5.68 25.75
CA ARG A 146 -2.15 -6.61 26.05
C ARG A 146 -2.73 -7.24 24.78
N PRO A 147 -1.95 -8.04 24.05
CA PRO A 147 -2.33 -8.55 22.72
C PRO A 147 -3.49 -9.57 22.73
N GLN A 148 -3.97 -9.98 23.91
CA GLN A 148 -5.09 -10.92 24.05
C GLN A 148 -6.44 -10.24 24.29
N GLU A 149 -6.46 -8.92 24.54
CA GLU A 149 -7.71 -8.19 24.69
C GLU A 149 -8.43 -8.06 23.32
N VAL A 150 -9.77 -8.02 23.34
CA VAL A 150 -10.56 -7.93 22.10
C VAL A 150 -10.48 -6.49 21.59
N ASP A 151 -9.77 -6.34 20.48
CA ASP A 151 -9.36 -5.06 19.91
C ASP A 151 -10.44 -4.38 19.07
N GLU A 152 -10.29 -3.07 18.86
CA GLU A 152 -11.18 -2.27 18.02
C GLU A 152 -10.94 -2.56 16.54
N ARG A 153 -11.96 -3.11 15.88
CA ARG A 153 -11.97 -3.31 14.42
C ARG A 153 -12.87 -2.29 13.77
N GLU A 154 -12.30 -1.47 12.90
CA GLU A 154 -13.01 -0.46 12.12
C GLU A 154 -12.99 -0.81 10.63
N MET A 155 -14.09 -0.55 9.92
CA MET A 155 -14.08 -0.53 8.46
C MET A 155 -13.75 0.88 7.98
N VAL A 156 -12.60 1.04 7.32
CA VAL A 156 -12.09 2.34 6.88
C VAL A 156 -12.12 2.46 5.35
N THR A 157 -12.28 3.68 4.87
CA THR A 157 -12.09 4.03 3.46
C THR A 157 -11.34 5.34 3.37
N LEU A 158 -10.10 5.25 2.91
CA LEU A 158 -9.19 6.36 2.68
C LEU A 158 -9.27 6.72 1.20
N LYS A 159 -9.41 8.00 0.88
CA LYS A 159 -9.46 8.50 -0.50
C LYS A 159 -8.09 8.99 -0.91
N LEU A 160 -7.71 8.76 -2.16
CA LEU A 160 -6.51 9.36 -2.73
C LEU A 160 -6.57 10.88 -2.58
N ASP A 161 -5.53 11.46 -1.99
CA ASP A 161 -5.29 12.91 -1.95
C ASP A 161 -4.37 13.29 -3.11
N PRO A 162 -4.87 13.95 -4.17
CA PRO A 162 -4.06 14.28 -5.33
C PRO A 162 -2.95 15.28 -5.05
N GLN A 163 -3.14 16.19 -4.08
CA GLN A 163 -2.12 17.20 -3.76
C GLN A 163 -0.99 16.54 -2.98
N ARG A 164 -1.31 15.84 -1.88
CA ARG A 164 -0.28 15.14 -1.09
C ARG A 164 0.42 14.05 -1.89
N THR A 165 -0.26 13.43 -2.86
CA THR A 165 0.38 12.48 -3.80
C THR A 165 1.42 13.16 -4.70
N ARG A 166 1.19 14.40 -5.14
CA ARG A 166 2.19 15.17 -5.89
C ARG A 166 3.36 15.53 -5.00
N ASP A 167 3.10 16.03 -3.79
CA ASP A 167 4.14 16.41 -2.84
C ASP A 167 5.02 15.21 -2.46
N ALA A 168 4.40 14.05 -2.18
CA ALA A 168 5.11 12.79 -1.91
C ALA A 168 5.90 12.27 -3.11
N ARG A 169 5.55 12.66 -4.35
CA ARG A 169 6.33 12.31 -5.54
C ARG A 169 7.60 13.14 -5.65
N GLU A 170 7.54 14.42 -5.29
CA GLU A 170 8.72 15.29 -5.27
C GLU A 170 9.71 14.89 -4.16
N LEU A 171 9.19 14.32 -3.08
CA LEU A 171 9.96 13.87 -1.92
C LEU A 171 10.16 12.34 -1.88
N ALA A 172 9.87 11.64 -2.97
CA ALA A 172 9.95 10.19 -3.01
C ALA A 172 11.40 9.73 -2.71
N PRO A 173 11.58 8.66 -1.91
CA PRO A 173 12.91 8.16 -1.60
C PRO A 173 13.60 7.65 -2.87
N ALA A 174 14.92 7.84 -2.95
CA ALA A 174 15.70 7.42 -4.12
C ALA A 174 15.64 5.90 -4.38
N SER A 175 15.46 5.11 -3.33
CA SER A 175 15.23 3.67 -3.38
C SER A 175 14.55 3.19 -2.10
N ARG A 176 13.98 1.98 -2.13
CA ARG A 176 13.48 1.33 -0.92
C ARG A 176 14.58 1.16 0.14
N ALA A 177 15.81 0.81 -0.27
CA ALA A 177 16.92 0.68 0.66
C ALA A 177 17.29 2.01 1.33
N ALA A 178 17.27 3.11 0.57
CA ALA A 178 17.47 4.45 1.14
C ALA A 178 16.35 4.80 2.13
N TRP A 179 15.10 4.52 1.76
CA TRP A 179 13.94 4.71 2.64
C TRP A 179 14.04 3.90 3.94
N GLU A 180 14.49 2.64 3.89
CA GLU A 180 14.70 1.78 5.06
C GLU A 180 15.86 2.28 5.94
N ALA A 181 16.86 2.94 5.35
CA ALA A 181 18.00 3.51 6.06
C ALA A 181 17.71 4.87 6.73
N GLU A 182 16.61 5.54 6.39
CA GLU A 182 16.24 6.79 7.05
C GLU A 182 16.03 6.56 8.56
N PRO A 183 16.38 7.54 9.41
CA PRO A 183 16.10 7.49 10.84
C PRO A 183 14.62 7.82 11.12
N VAL A 184 13.71 7.26 10.33
CA VAL A 184 12.30 7.22 10.68
C VAL A 184 12.18 6.05 11.64
N PRO A 185 11.75 6.26 12.91
CA PRO A 185 11.51 5.16 13.82
C PRO A 185 10.64 4.12 13.09
N ASN A 186 11.01 2.84 13.16
CA ASN A 186 10.25 1.70 12.60
C ASN A 186 8.90 1.50 13.32
N GLY A 187 8.28 2.58 13.79
CA GLY A 187 7.60 2.58 15.06
C GLY A 187 8.59 2.54 16.23
N PRO A 188 8.08 2.54 17.45
CA PRO A 188 8.89 2.31 18.64
C PRO A 188 9.36 0.83 18.64
N GLU A 189 10.58 0.57 19.12
CA GLU A 189 11.13 -0.78 19.17
C GLU A 189 10.50 -1.57 20.33
N TRP A 190 9.50 -2.40 20.02
CA TRP A 190 8.87 -3.34 20.95
C TRP A 190 8.23 -4.52 20.23
#